data_AF-A0A149QCE6-F1
#
_entry.id   AF-A0A149QCE6-F1
#
_cell.length_a   1.000
_cell.length_b   1.000
_cell.length_c   1.000
_cell.angle_alpha   90.00
_cell.angle_beta   90.00
_cell.angle_gamma   90.00
#
_symmetry.space_group_name_H-M   'P 1'
#
loop_
_entity.id
_entity.type
_entity.pdbx_description
1 polymer ?
#
loop_
_entity_poly.entity_id
_entity_poly.type
_entity_poly.pdbx_seq_one_letter_code
_entity_poly.pdbx_strand_id
1 'polypeptide(L)'
;MGILLITFQNHLVFRILHTSYQEAYAGYHIAFLMQLQLLYTTTGPCYTALFWCGVFLAIKNKNIPILFCANTAILTFLLFSHTQALGIQHVLPIFFWAALVGGYPVLCLSRIVSVTGRSLLTATLLAYGLLASVIVFVPQADGRLQGVFPLFSKERIAPLYVEHMSEYTRLITRLKELTKDGDTFAVFASSAVLADSLLYEFDHSLEKNLVWASQVDARDHLNLKELRAALAIVTDPPVTHLAKGSQQVITLPNECIFHQHDFGTAYQQVAGPFSLAEGHKAYIYHRTRPLSDEDIQWIQEQLNHTYPTWKWNRAAGMIE
;
A
#
# COMPACT_ATOMS: atom_id res chain seq x y z
N MET A 1 -1.88 -18.99 -26.82
CA MET A 1 -1.48 -18.22 -25.63
C MET A 1 -0.89 -19.10 -24.52
N GLY A 2 -1.57 -20.17 -24.08
CA GLY A 2 -1.09 -21.04 -22.98
C GLY A 2 0.28 -21.71 -23.21
N ILE A 3 0.56 -22.19 -24.42
CA ILE A 3 1.87 -22.80 -24.75
C ILE A 3 3.01 -21.78 -24.60
N LEU A 4 2.82 -20.54 -25.08
CA LEU A 4 3.85 -19.49 -24.95
C LEU A 4 4.10 -19.10 -23.49
N LEU A 5 3.03 -19.03 -22.67
CA LEU A 5 3.14 -18.75 -21.24
C LEU A 5 3.94 -19.84 -20.52
N ILE A 6 3.65 -21.11 -20.81
CA ILE A 6 4.37 -22.24 -20.19
C ILE A 6 5.81 -22.29 -20.69
N THR A 7 6.06 -22.09 -21.99
CA THR A 7 7.41 -22.22 -22.55
C THR A 7 8.33 -21.08 -22.15
N PHE A 8 7.84 -19.83 -22.10
CA PHE A 8 8.68 -18.65 -21.85
C PHE A 8 8.56 -18.09 -20.42
N GLN A 9 7.52 -18.47 -19.67
CA GLN A 9 7.28 -17.98 -18.30
C GLN A 9 7.03 -19.13 -17.31
N ASN A 10 7.60 -20.31 -17.55
CA ASN A 10 7.44 -21.49 -16.68
C ASN A 10 7.65 -21.20 -15.19
N HIS A 11 8.65 -20.40 -14.84
CA HIS A 11 8.98 -20.06 -13.46
C HIS A 11 7.90 -19.18 -12.82
N LEU A 12 7.34 -18.24 -13.58
CA LEU A 12 6.21 -17.43 -13.10
C LEU A 12 4.96 -18.32 -12.90
N VAL A 13 4.67 -19.20 -13.85
CA VAL A 13 3.55 -20.15 -13.74
C VAL A 13 3.73 -21.05 -12.52
N PHE A 14 4.94 -21.57 -12.30
CA PHE A 14 5.26 -22.39 -11.14
C PHE A 14 5.01 -21.63 -9.83
N ARG A 15 5.49 -20.37 -9.72
CA ARG A 15 5.22 -19.52 -8.56
C ARG A 15 3.73 -19.27 -8.36
N ILE A 16 2.98 -18.93 -9.41
CA ILE A 16 1.53 -18.73 -9.32
C ILE A 16 0.82 -19.97 -8.75
N LEU A 17 1.27 -21.17 -9.14
CA LEU A 17 0.65 -22.43 -8.72
C LEU A 17 1.06 -22.88 -7.30
N HIS A 18 2.22 -22.46 -6.81
CA HIS A 18 2.78 -22.95 -5.54
C HIS A 18 2.89 -21.90 -4.44
N THR A 19 2.67 -20.62 -4.76
CA THR A 19 2.72 -19.54 -3.79
C THR A 19 1.31 -19.09 -3.44
N SER A 20 0.93 -19.24 -2.16
CA SER A 20 -0.31 -18.69 -1.64
C SER A 20 -0.18 -17.17 -1.49
N TYR A 21 -0.60 -16.42 -2.50
CA TYR A 21 -0.64 -14.96 -2.42
C TYR A 21 -1.61 -14.46 -1.34
N GLN A 22 -2.65 -15.23 -1.03
CA GLN A 22 -3.55 -14.93 0.08
C GLN A 22 -2.81 -14.92 1.42
N GLU A 23 -1.95 -15.91 1.67
CA GLU A 23 -1.16 -15.97 2.90
C GLU A 23 -0.12 -14.85 2.95
N ALA A 24 0.62 -14.65 1.86
CA ALA A 24 1.66 -13.62 1.80
C ALA A 24 1.11 -12.20 2.04
N TYR A 25 -0.12 -11.93 1.64
CA TYR A 25 -0.77 -10.63 1.82
C TYR A 25 -1.82 -10.63 2.94
N ALA A 26 -1.81 -11.63 3.83
CA ALA A 26 -2.82 -11.76 4.88
C ALA A 26 -2.91 -10.54 5.81
N GLY A 27 -1.80 -9.82 6.04
CA GLY A 27 -1.77 -8.58 6.81
C GLY A 27 -2.57 -7.42 6.20
N TYR A 28 -2.91 -7.50 4.90
CA TYR A 28 -3.72 -6.53 4.18
C TYR A 28 -5.20 -6.91 4.10
N HIS A 29 -5.61 -8.04 4.69
CA HIS A 29 -7.01 -8.46 4.61
C HIS A 29 -7.91 -7.64 5.53
N ILE A 30 -9.07 -7.26 4.98
CA ILE A 30 -10.21 -6.71 5.72
C ILE A 30 -11.47 -7.49 5.37
N ALA A 31 -12.51 -7.36 6.19
CA ALA A 31 -13.79 -8.03 5.97
C ALA A 31 -14.36 -7.70 4.58
N PHE A 32 -14.94 -8.69 3.91
CA PHE A 32 -15.47 -8.55 2.54
C PHE A 32 -16.47 -7.39 2.39
N LEU A 33 -17.34 -7.19 3.39
CA LEU A 33 -18.29 -6.07 3.39
C LEU A 33 -17.59 -4.70 3.42
N MET A 34 -16.46 -4.59 4.14
CA MET A 34 -15.66 -3.37 4.12
C MET A 34 -14.98 -3.15 2.77
N GLN A 35 -14.60 -4.22 2.06
CA GLN A 35 -14.06 -4.11 0.70
C GLN A 35 -15.11 -3.64 -0.30
N LEU A 36 -16.35 -4.13 -0.19
CA LEU A 36 -17.49 -3.64 -0.98
C LEU A 36 -17.77 -2.16 -0.67
N GLN A 37 -17.73 -1.79 0.61
CA GLN A 37 -17.89 -0.41 1.03
C GLN A 37 -16.78 0.47 0.44
N LEU A 38 -15.52 0.02 0.47
CA LEU A 38 -14.39 0.74 -0.12
C LEU A 38 -14.58 0.96 -1.61
N LEU A 39 -14.93 -0.10 -2.36
CA LEU A 39 -15.23 0.03 -3.80
C LEU A 39 -16.38 1.03 -4.06
N TYR A 40 -17.43 0.98 -3.24
CA TYR A 40 -18.55 1.91 -3.33
C TYR A 40 -18.15 3.36 -3.02
N THR A 41 -17.33 3.58 -1.99
CA THR A 41 -16.86 4.94 -1.64
C THR A 41 -15.88 5.48 -2.67
N THR A 42 -15.04 4.61 -3.26
CA THR A 42 -14.11 4.97 -4.33
C THR A 42 -14.83 5.33 -5.64
N THR A 43 -15.84 4.55 -6.03
CA THR A 43 -16.61 4.79 -7.27
C THR A 43 -17.68 5.87 -7.14
N GLY A 44 -18.30 5.99 -5.97
CA GLY A 44 -19.46 6.85 -5.74
C GLY A 44 -20.77 6.24 -6.25
N PRO A 45 -21.92 6.74 -5.76
CA PRO A 45 -23.23 6.15 -6.06
C PRO A 45 -23.67 6.32 -7.50
N CYS A 46 -23.41 7.47 -8.13
CA CYS A 46 -23.82 7.73 -9.52
C CYS A 46 -23.15 6.73 -10.48
N TYR A 47 -21.84 6.52 -10.33
CA TYR A 47 -21.11 5.55 -11.14
C TYR A 47 -21.53 4.12 -10.84
N THR A 48 -21.73 3.78 -9.56
CA THR A 48 -22.25 2.45 -9.16
C THR A 48 -23.61 2.18 -9.79
N ALA A 49 -24.51 3.17 -9.80
CA ALA A 49 -25.83 3.04 -10.43
C ALA A 49 -25.71 2.87 -11.96
N LEU A 50 -24.85 3.65 -12.62
CA LEU A 50 -24.58 3.50 -14.05
C LEU A 50 -24.06 2.10 -14.40
N PHE A 51 -23.16 1.54 -13.59
CA PHE A 51 -22.67 0.17 -13.77
C PHE A 51 -23.83 -0.84 -13.76
N TRP A 52 -24.68 -0.82 -12.73
CA TRP A 52 -25.78 -1.78 -12.63
C TRP A 52 -26.87 -1.57 -13.69
N CYS A 53 -27.16 -0.32 -14.06
CA CYS A 53 -27.99 -0.01 -15.23
C CYS A 53 -27.38 -0.59 -16.52
N GLY A 54 -26.06 -0.51 -16.67
CA GLY A 54 -25.32 -1.08 -17.79
C GLY A 54 -25.45 -2.58 -17.88
N VAL A 55 -25.29 -3.28 -16.74
CA VAL A 55 -25.51 -4.73 -16.63
C VAL A 55 -26.95 -5.07 -17.03
N PHE A 56 -27.95 -4.39 -16.46
CA PHE A 56 -29.35 -4.64 -16.77
C PHE A 56 -29.67 -4.47 -18.26
N LEU A 57 -29.24 -3.35 -18.87
CA LEU A 57 -29.44 -3.10 -20.29
C LEU A 57 -28.69 -4.10 -21.16
N ALA A 58 -27.49 -4.52 -20.76
CA ALA A 58 -26.72 -5.51 -21.50
C ALA A 58 -27.40 -6.88 -21.50
N ILE A 59 -27.99 -7.30 -20.37
CA ILE A 59 -28.82 -8.51 -20.28
C ILE A 59 -30.04 -8.36 -21.20
N LYS A 60 -30.80 -7.27 -21.06
CA LYS A 60 -32.02 -7.02 -21.85
C LYS A 60 -31.75 -7.03 -23.36
N ASN A 61 -30.65 -6.41 -23.77
CA ASN A 61 -30.26 -6.27 -25.18
C ASN A 61 -29.41 -7.44 -25.69
N LYS A 62 -29.12 -8.45 -24.86
CA LYS A 62 -28.24 -9.58 -25.17
C LYS A 62 -26.86 -9.14 -25.68
N ASN A 63 -26.32 -8.05 -25.11
CA ASN A 63 -25.03 -7.48 -25.51
C ASN A 63 -23.87 -8.22 -24.84
N ILE A 64 -23.42 -9.31 -25.48
CA ILE A 64 -22.35 -10.19 -24.98
C ILE A 64 -21.04 -9.43 -24.68
N PRO A 65 -20.54 -8.52 -25.54
CA PRO A 65 -19.34 -7.73 -25.21
C PRO A 65 -19.41 -6.96 -23.88
N ILE A 66 -20.56 -6.32 -23.60
CA ILE A 66 -20.73 -5.57 -22.33
C ILE A 66 -20.87 -6.51 -21.14
N LEU A 67 -21.55 -7.65 -21.32
CA LEU A 67 -21.63 -8.69 -20.28
C LEU A 67 -20.26 -9.29 -19.96
N PHE A 68 -19.40 -9.47 -20.98
CA PHE A 68 -18.01 -9.86 -20.78
C PHE A 68 -17.26 -8.83 -19.93
N CYS A 69 -17.38 -7.53 -20.25
CA CYS A 69 -16.75 -6.47 -19.45
C CYS A 69 -17.26 -6.47 -18.00
N ALA A 70 -18.57 -6.63 -17.78
CA ALA A 70 -19.14 -6.71 -16.44
C ALA A 70 -18.62 -7.91 -15.65
N ASN A 71 -18.59 -9.08 -16.28
CA ASN A 71 -18.03 -10.29 -15.69
C ASN A 71 -16.56 -10.11 -15.33
N THR A 72 -15.75 -9.53 -16.23
CA THR A 72 -14.33 -9.29 -15.96
C THR A 72 -14.13 -8.32 -14.79
N ALA A 73 -14.91 -7.23 -14.70
CA ALA A 73 -14.84 -6.32 -13.57
C ALA A 73 -15.17 -7.02 -12.24
N ILE A 74 -16.25 -7.81 -12.22
CA ILE A 74 -16.70 -8.56 -11.03
C ILE A 74 -15.67 -9.62 -10.63
N LEU A 75 -15.18 -10.42 -11.56
CA LEU A 75 -14.18 -11.45 -11.28
C LEU A 75 -12.86 -10.83 -10.80
N THR A 76 -12.43 -9.72 -11.39
CA THR A 76 -11.23 -9.00 -10.94
C THR A 76 -11.38 -8.56 -9.49
N PHE A 77 -12.54 -7.98 -9.12
CA PHE A 77 -12.84 -7.62 -7.73
C PHE A 77 -12.79 -8.85 -6.81
N LEU A 78 -13.50 -9.93 -7.16
CA LEU A 78 -13.58 -11.13 -6.31
C LEU A 78 -12.22 -11.80 -6.11
N LEU A 79 -11.44 -11.96 -7.18
CA LEU A 79 -10.11 -12.55 -7.12
C LEU A 79 -9.16 -11.69 -6.29
N PHE A 80 -9.21 -10.37 -6.47
CA PHE A 80 -8.35 -9.46 -5.70
C PHE A 80 -8.75 -9.43 -4.23
N SER A 81 -10.05 -9.39 -3.93
CA SER A 81 -10.58 -9.42 -2.55
C SER A 81 -10.23 -10.69 -1.79
N HIS A 82 -10.02 -11.78 -2.51
CA HIS A 82 -9.50 -13.03 -1.96
C HIS A 82 -8.01 -12.97 -1.63
N THR A 83 -7.24 -12.07 -2.24
CA THR A 83 -5.80 -11.90 -1.98
C THR A 83 -5.52 -10.81 -0.94
N GLN A 84 -6.15 -9.65 -1.03
CA GLN A 84 -5.95 -8.52 -0.11
C GLN A 84 -7.04 -7.45 -0.27
N ALA A 85 -7.07 -6.46 0.64
CA ALA A 85 -7.91 -5.29 0.47
C ALA A 85 -7.45 -4.39 -0.70
N LEU A 86 -8.41 -3.75 -1.36
CA LEU A 86 -8.17 -2.86 -2.50
C LEU A 86 -7.64 -1.49 -2.07
N GLY A 87 -6.34 -1.26 -2.15
CA GLY A 87 -5.80 0.11 -2.30
C GLY A 87 -6.29 0.82 -3.57
N ILE A 88 -6.19 2.16 -3.62
CA ILE A 88 -6.68 3.01 -4.73
C ILE A 88 -6.13 2.55 -6.09
N GLN A 89 -4.84 2.24 -6.16
CA GLN A 89 -4.16 1.76 -7.36
C GLN A 89 -4.70 0.39 -7.85
N HIS A 90 -5.24 -0.43 -6.96
CA HIS A 90 -5.78 -1.75 -7.28
C HIS A 90 -7.18 -1.69 -7.86
N VAL A 91 -7.87 -0.55 -7.75
CA VAL A 91 -9.20 -0.39 -8.34
C VAL A 91 -9.11 -0.10 -9.84
N LEU A 92 -7.97 0.37 -10.36
CA LEU A 92 -7.81 0.73 -11.78
C LEU A 92 -8.20 -0.40 -12.76
N PRO A 93 -7.76 -1.66 -12.59
CA PRO A 93 -8.17 -2.75 -13.47
C PRO A 93 -9.68 -3.03 -13.42
N ILE A 94 -10.31 -2.85 -12.25
CA ILE A 94 -11.77 -2.99 -12.10
C ILE A 94 -12.48 -1.84 -12.83
N PHE A 95 -12.02 -0.61 -12.62
CA PHE A 95 -12.57 0.59 -13.25
C PHE A 95 -12.48 0.54 -14.77
N PHE A 96 -11.37 0.06 -15.33
CA PHE A 96 -11.19 -0.07 -16.78
C PHE A 96 -12.36 -0.83 -17.43
N TRP A 97 -12.72 -1.99 -16.88
CA TRP A 97 -13.84 -2.79 -17.38
C TRP A 97 -15.19 -2.22 -16.99
N ALA A 98 -15.33 -1.72 -15.77
CA ALA A 98 -16.57 -1.12 -15.28
C ALA A 98 -16.96 0.14 -16.07
N ALA A 99 -16.00 0.89 -16.61
CA ALA A 99 -16.26 2.12 -17.37
C ALA A 99 -16.98 1.84 -18.69
N LEU A 100 -16.62 0.73 -19.36
CA LEU A 100 -17.32 0.28 -20.56
C LEU A 100 -18.77 -0.10 -20.26
N VAL A 101 -19.00 -0.76 -19.12
CA VAL A 101 -20.34 -1.14 -18.65
C VAL A 101 -21.16 0.10 -18.27
N GLY A 102 -20.59 1.01 -17.47
CA GLY A 102 -21.25 2.25 -17.04
C GLY A 102 -21.49 3.24 -18.18
N GLY A 103 -20.70 3.19 -19.26
CA GLY A 103 -20.93 3.96 -20.48
C GLY A 103 -22.05 3.41 -21.36
N TYR A 104 -22.41 2.13 -21.22
CA TYR A 104 -23.42 1.50 -22.07
C TYR A 104 -24.84 2.12 -21.95
N PRO A 105 -25.36 2.43 -20.75
CA PRO A 105 -26.61 3.18 -20.60
C PRO A 105 -26.59 4.54 -21.29
N VAL A 106 -25.46 5.26 -21.21
CA VAL A 106 -25.28 6.56 -21.86
C VAL A 106 -25.36 6.41 -23.39
N LEU A 107 -24.75 5.36 -23.94
CA LEU A 107 -24.84 5.04 -25.37
C LEU A 107 -26.25 4.63 -25.80
N CYS A 108 -26.98 3.89 -24.97
CA CYS A 108 -28.38 3.57 -25.23
C CYS A 108 -29.25 4.84 -25.23
N LEU A 109 -29.05 5.71 -24.24
CA LEU A 109 -29.79 6.97 -24.11
C LEU A 109 -29.49 7.92 -25.29
N SER A 110 -28.23 8.05 -25.70
CA SER A 110 -27.83 8.94 -26.80
C SER A 110 -28.45 8.57 -28.16
N ARG A 111 -28.87 7.31 -28.33
CA ARG A 111 -29.54 6.82 -29.55
C ARG A 111 -31.02 7.19 -29.64
N ILE A 112 -31.66 7.46 -28.50
CA ILE A 112 -33.11 7.73 -28.43
C ILE A 112 -33.44 9.21 -28.22
N VAL A 113 -32.47 10.03 -27.83
CA VAL A 113 -32.64 11.48 -27.65
C VAL A 113 -32.37 12.26 -28.95
N SER A 114 -32.97 13.45 -29.06
CA SER A 114 -32.76 14.37 -30.18
C SER A 114 -31.31 14.87 -30.26
N VAL A 115 -30.95 15.56 -31.34
CA VAL A 115 -29.62 16.21 -31.48
C VAL A 115 -29.36 17.14 -30.30
N THR A 116 -30.31 18.00 -29.94
CA THR A 116 -30.22 18.87 -28.77
C THR A 116 -30.10 18.08 -27.46
N GLY A 117 -30.84 16.97 -27.33
CA GLY A 117 -30.73 16.07 -26.19
C GLY A 117 -29.35 15.42 -26.05
N ARG A 118 -28.71 15.05 -27.17
CA ARG A 118 -27.32 14.56 -27.17
C ARG A 118 -26.35 15.63 -26.70
N SER A 119 -26.47 16.87 -27.20
CA SER A 119 -25.63 17.98 -26.75
C SER A 119 -25.78 18.25 -25.26
N LEU A 120 -27.01 18.22 -24.73
CA LEU A 120 -27.27 18.37 -23.30
C LEU A 120 -26.68 17.22 -22.48
N LEU A 121 -26.83 15.97 -22.96
CA LEU A 121 -26.23 14.80 -22.32
C LEU A 121 -24.70 14.92 -22.25
N THR A 122 -24.06 15.28 -23.36
CA THR A 122 -22.61 15.51 -23.40
C THR A 122 -22.19 16.63 -22.44
N ALA A 123 -22.88 17.77 -22.45
CA ALA A 123 -22.59 18.87 -21.53
C ALA A 123 -22.74 18.45 -20.06
N THR A 124 -23.77 17.66 -19.75
CA THR A 124 -24.01 17.11 -18.41
C THR A 124 -22.89 16.18 -17.96
N LEU A 125 -22.42 15.29 -18.85
CA LEU A 125 -21.31 14.37 -18.54
C LEU A 125 -19.98 15.12 -18.36
N LEU A 126 -19.71 16.13 -19.17
CA LEU A 126 -18.53 16.98 -19.01
C LEU A 126 -18.58 17.76 -17.70
N ALA A 127 -19.74 18.33 -17.35
CA ALA A 127 -19.93 19.00 -16.07
C ALA A 127 -19.78 18.04 -14.89
N TYR A 128 -20.34 16.83 -14.97
CA TYR A 128 -20.17 15.79 -13.96
C TYR A 128 -18.70 15.38 -13.81
N GLY A 129 -17.99 15.16 -14.91
CA GLY A 129 -16.57 14.80 -14.91
C GLY A 129 -15.70 15.90 -14.28
N LEU A 130 -15.93 17.16 -14.67
CA LEU A 130 -15.22 18.29 -14.10
C LEU A 130 -15.50 18.45 -12.60
N LEU A 131 -16.76 18.34 -12.19
CA LEU A 131 -17.14 18.39 -10.77
C LEU A 131 -16.50 17.23 -9.99
N ALA A 132 -16.54 16.00 -10.52
CA ALA A 132 -15.91 14.85 -9.89
C ALA A 132 -14.39 15.07 -9.71
N SER A 133 -13.71 15.60 -10.73
CA SER A 133 -12.28 15.95 -10.63
C SER A 133 -12.02 17.03 -9.58
N VAL A 134 -12.81 18.11 -9.56
CA VAL A 134 -12.66 19.17 -8.56
C VAL A 134 -12.87 18.61 -7.14
N ILE A 135 -13.88 17.77 -6.94
CA ILE A 135 -14.19 17.18 -5.64
C ILE A 135 -13.08 16.26 -5.14
N VAL A 136 -12.45 15.48 -6.02
CA VAL A 136 -11.40 14.54 -5.62
C VAL A 136 -10.05 15.23 -5.38
N PHE A 137 -9.70 16.23 -6.21
CA PHE A 137 -8.34 16.79 -6.24
C PHE A 137 -8.19 18.18 -5.59
N VAL A 138 -9.28 18.87 -5.25
CA VAL A 138 -9.22 20.25 -4.71
C VAL A 138 -9.80 20.28 -3.29
N PRO A 139 -8.96 20.18 -2.24
CA PRO A 139 -9.42 20.17 -0.84
C PRO A 139 -10.29 21.37 -0.47
N GLN A 140 -10.02 22.55 -1.04
CA GLN A 140 -10.78 23.77 -0.78
C GLN A 140 -12.23 23.71 -1.30
N ALA A 141 -12.55 22.74 -2.17
CA ALA A 141 -13.90 22.52 -2.66
C ALA A 141 -14.80 21.83 -1.61
N ASP A 142 -14.21 21.23 -0.56
CA ASP A 142 -14.95 20.45 0.44
C ASP A 142 -16.03 21.23 1.17
N GLY A 143 -15.81 22.50 1.50
CA GLY A 143 -16.83 23.33 2.14
C GLY A 143 -17.92 23.84 1.18
N ARG A 144 -17.60 24.03 -0.10
CA ARG A 144 -18.48 24.72 -1.07
C ARG A 144 -19.44 23.79 -1.80
N LEU A 145 -19.08 22.51 -1.92
CA LEU A 145 -19.82 21.52 -2.71
C LEU A 145 -20.51 20.45 -1.86
N GLN A 146 -20.59 20.63 -0.53
CA GLN A 146 -21.16 19.65 0.41
C GLN A 146 -22.55 19.13 0.01
N GLY A 147 -23.40 19.98 -0.55
CA GLY A 147 -24.77 19.61 -0.95
C GLY A 147 -24.83 18.57 -2.08
N VAL A 148 -23.79 18.46 -2.92
CA VAL A 148 -23.74 17.50 -4.02
C VAL A 148 -22.78 16.34 -3.75
N PHE A 149 -22.00 16.39 -2.67
CA PHE A 149 -21.02 15.36 -2.28
C PHE A 149 -21.57 13.94 -2.20
N PRO A 150 -22.79 13.71 -1.69
CA PRO A 150 -23.35 12.37 -1.67
C PRO A 150 -23.49 11.73 -3.05
N LEU A 151 -23.35 12.47 -4.16
CA LEU A 151 -23.45 11.95 -5.52
C LEU A 151 -22.10 11.46 -6.10
N PHE A 152 -20.98 11.80 -5.48
CA PHE A 152 -19.63 11.59 -6.01
C PHE A 152 -18.81 10.60 -5.17
N SER A 153 -17.58 10.33 -5.63
CA SER A 153 -16.58 9.61 -4.85
C SER A 153 -16.31 10.30 -3.51
N LYS A 154 -16.15 9.50 -2.46
CA LYS A 154 -15.71 10.00 -1.15
C LYS A 154 -14.19 10.08 -1.03
N GLU A 155 -13.45 9.60 -2.03
CA GLU A 155 -12.00 9.69 -2.05
C GLU A 155 -11.55 11.14 -2.17
N ARG A 156 -10.45 11.45 -1.51
CA ARG A 156 -9.75 12.73 -1.60
C ARG A 156 -8.30 12.43 -1.88
N ILE A 157 -7.85 12.79 -3.06
CA ILE A 157 -6.47 12.57 -3.52
C ILE A 157 -5.86 13.95 -3.70
N ALA A 158 -5.66 14.64 -2.58
CA ALA A 158 -4.97 15.92 -2.57
C ALA A 158 -3.49 15.72 -3.01
N PRO A 159 -2.84 16.76 -3.56
CA PRO A 159 -1.39 16.72 -3.74
C PRO A 159 -0.69 16.32 -2.44
N LEU A 160 0.35 15.48 -2.55
CA LEU A 160 1.12 15.02 -1.40
C LEU A 160 1.67 16.22 -0.63
N TYR A 161 1.36 16.27 0.67
CA TYR A 161 1.91 17.22 1.61
C TYR A 161 2.61 16.45 2.72
N VAL A 162 3.88 16.78 2.96
CA VAL A 162 4.70 16.15 4.00
C VAL A 162 4.89 17.17 5.10
N GLU A 163 4.26 16.92 6.25
CA GLU A 163 4.46 17.73 7.46
C GLU A 163 5.92 17.68 7.88
N HIS A 164 6.42 18.79 8.43
CA HIS A 164 7.79 18.88 8.96
C HIS A 164 8.91 18.47 7.98
N MET A 165 8.77 18.76 6.68
CA MET A 165 9.77 18.41 5.66
C MET A 165 11.22 18.80 6.02
N SER A 166 11.43 19.92 6.73
CA SER A 166 12.75 20.34 7.23
C SER A 166 13.39 19.32 8.17
N GLU A 167 12.59 18.60 8.96
CA GLU A 167 13.05 17.55 9.86
C GLU A 167 13.47 16.29 9.12
N TYR A 168 12.77 15.92 8.03
CA TYR A 168 13.22 14.86 7.13
C TYR A 168 14.53 15.23 6.45
N THR A 169 14.68 16.48 5.99
CA THR A 169 15.95 16.97 5.45
C THR A 169 17.06 16.85 6.50
N ARG A 170 16.80 17.28 7.75
CA ARG A 170 17.76 17.17 8.86
C ARG A 170 18.14 15.73 9.18
N LEU A 171 17.15 14.82 9.17
CA LEU A 171 17.34 13.38 9.34
C LEU A 171 18.24 12.81 8.24
N ILE A 172 17.95 13.10 6.97
CA ILE A 172 18.71 12.63 5.81
C ILE A 172 20.14 13.17 5.82
N THR A 173 20.31 14.48 6.07
CA THR A 173 21.64 15.08 6.21
C THR A 173 22.43 14.39 7.31
N ARG A 174 21.83 14.20 8.48
CA ARG A 174 22.51 13.56 9.60
C ARG A 174 22.85 12.10 9.31
N LEU A 175 21.96 11.38 8.64
CA LEU A 175 22.19 10.01 8.22
C LEU A 175 23.40 9.92 7.28
N LYS A 176 23.49 10.81 6.27
CA LYS A 176 24.62 10.87 5.34
C LYS A 176 25.94 11.18 6.02
N GLU A 177 25.95 12.06 7.02
CA GLU A 177 27.14 12.35 7.83
C GLU A 177 27.61 11.14 8.65
N LEU A 178 26.66 10.33 9.13
CA LEU A 178 26.93 9.18 9.98
C LEU A 178 27.31 7.93 9.18
N THR A 179 26.79 7.77 7.96
CA THR A 179 27.18 6.69 7.05
C THR A 179 28.53 7.02 6.43
N LYS A 180 29.62 6.59 7.08
CA LYS A 180 30.98 6.62 6.48
C LYS A 180 31.02 5.73 5.23
N ASP A 181 32.08 5.84 4.43
CA ASP A 181 32.24 5.03 3.21
C ASP A 181 32.11 3.53 3.52
N GLY A 182 30.95 2.95 3.16
CA GLY A 182 30.61 1.53 3.33
C GLY A 182 29.63 1.21 4.48
N ASP A 183 29.38 2.13 5.41
CA ASP A 183 28.41 1.91 6.48
C ASP A 183 26.98 1.89 5.92
N THR A 184 26.16 0.98 6.44
CA THR A 184 24.78 0.79 5.98
C THR A 184 23.77 1.19 7.05
N PHE A 185 22.56 1.50 6.64
CA PHE A 185 21.46 1.82 7.54
C PHE A 185 20.19 1.05 7.18
N ALA A 186 19.36 0.77 8.18
CA ALA A 186 18.02 0.19 8.02
C ALA A 186 16.98 1.03 8.76
N VAL A 187 15.75 1.06 8.23
CA VAL A 187 14.63 1.83 8.80
C VAL A 187 13.58 0.86 9.33
N PHE A 188 13.35 0.89 10.64
CA PHE A 188 12.33 0.07 11.32
C PHE A 188 11.05 0.87 11.50
N ALA A 189 10.49 1.29 10.36
CA ALA A 189 9.24 2.02 10.27
C ALA A 189 8.58 1.69 8.94
N SER A 190 7.24 1.56 8.92
CA SER A 190 6.51 1.16 7.73
C SER A 190 5.15 1.83 7.63
N SER A 191 5.15 3.11 7.26
CA SER A 191 3.94 3.89 7.04
C SER A 191 4.18 5.09 6.13
N ALA A 192 3.12 5.87 5.87
CA ALA A 192 3.25 7.17 5.21
C ALA A 192 4.00 8.22 6.07
N VAL A 193 4.11 8.01 7.39
CA VAL A 193 4.88 8.89 8.29
C VAL A 193 6.38 8.65 8.12
N LEU A 194 6.80 7.38 8.09
CA LEU A 194 8.19 7.03 7.82
C LEU A 194 8.27 5.61 7.25
N ALA A 195 9.10 5.44 6.23
CA ALA A 195 9.51 4.17 5.66
C ALA A 195 10.88 4.36 4.98
N ASP A 196 11.61 3.27 4.74
CA ASP A 196 12.83 3.28 3.93
C ASP A 196 12.57 3.83 2.52
N SER A 197 11.48 3.42 1.88
CA SER A 197 11.06 3.92 0.57
C SER A 197 10.81 5.42 0.58
N LEU A 198 10.26 5.97 1.66
CA LEU A 198 10.00 7.41 1.77
C LEU A 198 11.32 8.21 1.80
N LEU A 199 12.30 7.75 2.58
CA LEU A 199 13.61 8.40 2.62
C LEU A 199 14.35 8.29 1.28
N TYR A 200 14.24 7.14 0.62
CA TYR A 200 14.78 6.94 -0.73
C TYR A 200 14.17 7.91 -1.75
N GLU A 201 12.85 8.07 -1.75
CA GLU A 201 12.16 9.00 -2.66
C GLU A 201 12.52 10.47 -2.38
N PHE A 202 12.81 10.83 -1.13
CA PHE A 202 13.32 12.16 -0.81
C PHE A 202 14.76 12.37 -1.26
N ASP A 203 15.59 11.33 -1.24
CA ASP A 203 16.99 11.40 -1.64
C ASP A 203 17.55 10.05 -2.12
N HIS A 204 17.50 9.84 -3.44
CA HIS A 204 17.95 8.60 -4.08
C HIS A 204 19.44 8.29 -3.83
N SER A 205 20.27 9.28 -3.44
CA SER A 205 21.69 9.03 -3.15
C SER A 205 21.91 8.16 -1.90
N LEU A 206 20.87 7.96 -1.10
CA LEU A 206 20.87 7.05 0.05
C LEU A 206 20.93 5.57 -0.34
N GLU A 207 20.53 5.20 -1.56
CA GLU A 207 20.41 3.81 -2.01
C GLU A 207 21.67 2.97 -1.76
N LYS A 208 22.84 3.57 -1.97
CA LYS A 208 24.14 2.90 -1.81
C LYS A 208 24.41 2.42 -0.37
N ASN A 209 23.79 3.06 0.63
CA ASN A 209 23.94 2.74 2.04
C ASN A 209 22.66 2.09 2.62
N LEU A 210 21.55 2.10 1.90
CA LEU A 210 20.26 1.61 2.38
C LEU A 210 20.19 0.08 2.36
N VAL A 211 19.77 -0.50 3.48
CA VAL A 211 19.29 -1.88 3.56
C VAL A 211 17.77 -1.84 3.62
N TRP A 212 17.13 -2.30 2.55
CA TRP A 212 15.69 -2.49 2.49
C TRP A 212 15.25 -3.44 3.59
N ALA A 213 14.46 -2.94 4.52
CA ALA A 213 13.98 -3.73 5.65
C ALA A 213 12.76 -4.56 5.24
N SER A 214 12.62 -5.74 5.83
CA SER A 214 11.38 -6.51 5.79
C SER A 214 10.21 -5.66 6.27
N GLN A 215 9.10 -5.65 5.53
CA GLN A 215 7.96 -4.77 5.79
C GLN A 215 6.74 -5.54 6.30
N VAL A 216 6.50 -6.74 5.77
CA VAL A 216 5.28 -7.52 6.01
C VAL A 216 5.66 -8.91 6.46
N ASP A 217 5.24 -9.30 7.66
CA ASP A 217 5.67 -10.54 8.31
C ASP A 217 5.48 -11.76 7.39
N ALA A 218 4.24 -12.00 6.93
CA ALA A 218 3.88 -13.18 6.13
C ALA A 218 4.48 -13.20 4.70
N ARG A 219 5.00 -12.07 4.21
CA ARG A 219 5.57 -11.94 2.86
C ARG A 219 7.09 -12.01 2.89
N ASP A 220 7.68 -11.22 3.79
CA ASP A 220 9.09 -10.89 3.76
C ASP A 220 9.89 -11.76 4.73
N HIS A 221 9.24 -12.26 5.80
CA HIS A 221 9.91 -12.85 6.96
C HIS A 221 10.93 -11.86 7.57
N LEU A 222 11.71 -12.23 8.60
CA LEU A 222 12.73 -11.32 9.14
C LEU A 222 14.08 -11.56 8.48
N ASN A 223 14.58 -10.60 7.70
CA ASN A 223 15.92 -10.66 7.13
C ASN A 223 16.95 -10.07 8.10
N LEU A 224 17.87 -10.89 8.62
CA LEU A 224 18.85 -10.41 9.63
C LEU A 224 19.86 -9.39 9.08
N LYS A 225 19.92 -9.17 7.75
CA LYS A 225 20.79 -8.15 7.15
C LYS A 225 20.42 -6.75 7.64
N GLU A 226 19.15 -6.44 7.83
CA GLU A 226 18.70 -5.12 8.29
C GLU A 226 19.16 -4.83 9.72
N LEU A 227 19.11 -5.84 10.60
CA LEU A 227 19.64 -5.74 11.96
C LEU A 227 21.17 -5.64 12.00
N ARG A 228 21.86 -6.13 10.97
CA ARG A 228 23.32 -6.03 10.86
C ARG A 228 23.80 -4.68 10.33
N ALA A 229 22.90 -3.81 9.88
CA ALA A 229 23.23 -2.44 9.48
C ALA A 229 24.00 -1.71 10.60
N ALA A 230 24.86 -0.76 10.21
CA ALA A 230 25.62 0.04 11.17
C ALA A 230 24.71 1.02 11.90
N LEU A 231 23.70 1.55 11.21
CA LEU A 231 22.71 2.47 11.76
C LEU A 231 21.30 1.87 11.68
N ALA A 232 20.51 2.13 12.71
CA ALA A 232 19.08 1.83 12.77
C ALA A 232 18.29 3.11 12.96
N ILE A 233 17.28 3.33 12.13
CA ILE A 233 16.31 4.41 12.30
C ILE A 233 15.06 3.81 12.92
N VAL A 234 14.66 4.33 14.07
CA VAL A 234 13.48 3.88 14.82
C VAL A 234 12.60 5.07 15.18
N THR A 235 11.35 4.77 15.54
CA THR A 235 10.31 5.75 15.87
C THR A 235 9.71 5.51 17.26
N ASP A 236 9.17 6.56 17.86
CA ASP A 236 8.43 6.48 19.13
C ASP A 236 7.08 7.20 18.99
N PRO A 237 5.94 6.49 19.10
CA PRO A 237 5.82 5.02 19.09
C PRO A 237 6.22 4.40 17.72
N PRO A 238 6.36 3.06 17.59
CA PRO A 238 6.58 2.42 16.30
C PRO A 238 5.49 2.78 15.28
N VAL A 239 5.89 3.14 14.06
CA VAL A 239 4.94 3.47 12.98
C VAL A 239 4.74 2.30 12.00
N THR A 240 3.49 1.86 11.86
CA THR A 240 3.06 0.79 10.95
C THR A 240 1.76 1.18 10.23
N HIS A 241 1.48 0.57 9.08
CA HIS A 241 0.25 0.82 8.31
C HIS A 241 -0.71 -0.38 8.27
N LEU A 242 -0.25 -1.56 8.67
CA LEU A 242 -1.09 -2.75 8.78
C LEU A 242 -1.68 -2.91 10.18
N ALA A 243 -2.59 -3.87 10.29
CA ALA A 243 -3.14 -4.28 11.57
C ALA A 243 -2.04 -4.67 12.56
N LYS A 244 -2.30 -4.43 13.86
CA LYS A 244 -1.39 -4.79 14.94
C LYS A 244 -1.04 -6.29 14.85
N GLY A 245 0.26 -6.58 14.90
CA GLY A 245 0.79 -7.95 14.85
C GLY A 245 1.10 -8.46 13.43
N SER A 246 0.87 -7.68 12.38
CA SER A 246 1.20 -8.06 10.98
C SER A 246 2.51 -7.44 10.45
N GLN A 247 3.22 -6.68 11.28
CA GLN A 247 4.51 -6.04 10.97
C GLN A 247 5.49 -6.15 12.15
N GLN A 248 5.54 -7.30 12.82
CA GLN A 248 6.49 -7.58 13.90
C GLN A 248 7.95 -7.51 13.44
N VAL A 249 8.24 -7.82 12.18
CA VAL A 249 9.57 -7.61 11.58
C VAL A 249 10.02 -6.15 11.64
N ILE A 250 9.08 -5.20 11.75
CA ILE A 250 9.33 -3.78 11.98
C ILE A 250 9.24 -3.42 13.46
N THR A 251 8.13 -3.78 14.12
CA THR A 251 7.84 -3.27 15.47
C THR A 251 8.75 -3.87 16.52
N LEU A 252 9.10 -5.16 16.43
CA LEU A 252 9.96 -5.79 17.43
C LEU A 252 11.36 -5.15 17.45
N PRO A 253 12.05 -4.98 16.31
CA PRO A 253 13.31 -4.24 16.32
C PRO A 253 13.18 -2.78 16.74
N ASN A 254 12.14 -2.08 16.28
CA ASN A 254 11.91 -0.70 16.65
C ASN A 254 11.85 -0.54 18.18
N GLU A 255 11.00 -1.32 18.84
CA GLU A 255 10.78 -1.30 20.29
C GLU A 255 12.07 -1.65 21.06
N CYS A 256 12.72 -2.76 20.72
CA CYS A 256 13.93 -3.20 21.42
C CYS A 256 15.04 -2.16 21.34
N ILE A 257 15.29 -1.61 20.14
CA ILE A 257 16.34 -0.62 19.89
C ILE A 257 16.00 0.70 20.58
N PHE A 258 14.76 1.18 20.47
CA PHE A 258 14.34 2.45 21.07
C PHE A 258 14.47 2.42 22.59
N HIS A 259 13.92 1.38 23.23
CA HIS A 259 13.93 1.21 24.68
C HIS A 259 15.23 0.61 25.23
N GLN A 260 16.19 0.25 24.37
CA GLN A 260 17.50 -0.32 24.73
C GLN A 260 17.42 -1.55 25.64
N HIS A 261 16.53 -2.50 25.32
CA HIS A 261 16.43 -3.78 26.03
C HIS A 261 16.70 -4.96 25.09
N ASP A 262 16.97 -6.14 25.66
CA ASP A 262 17.34 -7.36 24.95
C ASP A 262 18.44 -7.10 23.91
N PHE A 263 18.25 -7.51 22.65
CA PHE A 263 19.24 -7.27 21.60
C PHE A 263 19.41 -5.77 21.27
N GLY A 264 18.42 -4.94 21.60
CA GLY A 264 18.47 -3.49 21.44
C GLY A 264 19.56 -2.81 22.27
N THR A 265 20.05 -3.46 23.33
CA THR A 265 21.25 -3.03 24.08
C THR A 265 22.52 -2.95 23.22
N ALA A 266 22.52 -3.61 22.05
CA ALA A 266 23.60 -3.52 21.07
C ALA A 266 23.61 -2.19 20.28
N TYR A 267 22.69 -1.28 20.57
CA TYR A 267 22.51 -0.02 19.85
C TYR A 267 22.59 1.17 20.80
N GLN A 268 23.25 2.23 20.35
CA GLN A 268 23.38 3.48 21.08
C GLN A 268 22.79 4.62 20.24
N GLN A 269 21.91 5.42 20.84
CA GLN A 269 21.37 6.59 20.16
C GLN A 269 22.49 7.59 19.83
N VAL A 270 22.56 8.03 18.57
CA VAL A 270 23.57 8.98 18.06
C VAL A 270 22.98 10.26 17.47
N ALA A 271 21.67 10.28 17.18
CA ALA A 271 20.94 11.48 16.79
C ALA A 271 19.42 11.35 17.05
N GLY A 272 18.73 12.48 16.97
CA GLY A 272 17.31 12.61 17.25
C GLY A 272 17.04 13.34 18.58
N PRO A 273 15.78 13.71 18.85
CA PRO A 273 14.59 13.42 18.04
C PRO A 273 14.50 14.28 16.77
N PHE A 274 13.98 13.66 15.71
CA PHE A 274 13.49 14.34 14.50
C PHE A 274 11.97 14.30 14.52
N SER A 275 11.32 15.47 14.45
CA SER A 275 9.85 15.53 14.54
C SER A 275 9.23 15.16 13.20
N LEU A 276 8.33 14.17 13.19
CA LEU A 276 7.63 13.69 12.01
C LEU A 276 6.15 14.10 12.05
N ALA A 277 5.40 13.72 11.02
CA ALA A 277 3.96 13.89 10.97
C ALA A 277 3.26 13.16 12.15
N GLU A 278 2.05 13.63 12.47
CA GLU A 278 1.16 12.99 13.47
C GLU A 278 1.77 12.88 14.88
N GLY A 279 2.76 13.71 15.20
CA GLY A 279 3.40 13.75 16.52
C GLY A 279 4.46 12.67 16.77
N HIS A 280 4.76 11.83 15.78
CA HIS A 280 5.81 10.82 15.87
C HIS A 280 7.20 11.45 15.86
N LYS A 281 8.17 10.74 16.43
CA LYS A 281 9.58 11.15 16.42
C LYS A 281 10.45 10.03 15.90
N ALA A 282 11.44 10.37 15.07
CA ALA A 282 12.49 9.46 14.65
C ALA A 282 13.79 9.68 15.42
N TYR A 283 14.58 8.62 15.54
CA TYR A 283 15.88 8.58 16.20
C TYR A 283 16.84 7.73 15.37
N ILE A 284 18.12 8.10 15.37
CA ILE A 284 19.19 7.30 14.75
C ILE A 284 19.99 6.64 15.86
N TYR A 285 20.13 5.33 15.77
CA TYR A 285 20.96 4.52 16.64
C TYR A 285 22.13 3.93 15.85
N HIS A 286 23.29 3.84 16.49
CA HIS A 286 24.47 3.17 15.96
C HIS A 286 24.68 1.83 16.67
N ARG A 287 24.90 0.77 15.90
CA ARG A 287 25.15 -0.56 16.42
C ARG A 287 26.57 -0.65 16.98
N THR A 288 26.71 -0.88 18.28
CA THR A 288 27.99 -0.88 19.01
C THR A 288 28.63 -2.26 19.10
N ARG A 289 27.86 -3.34 18.92
CA ARG A 289 28.36 -4.73 18.88
C ARG A 289 27.60 -5.58 17.86
N PRO A 290 28.19 -6.68 17.37
CA PRO A 290 27.45 -7.72 16.64
C PRO A 290 26.30 -8.30 17.46
N LEU A 291 25.24 -8.73 16.77
CA LEU A 291 24.23 -9.61 17.35
C LEU A 291 24.84 -11.00 17.57
N SER A 292 24.64 -11.53 18.77
CA SER A 292 25.02 -12.88 19.17
C SER A 292 24.01 -13.92 18.67
N ASP A 293 24.37 -15.20 18.73
CA ASP A 293 23.44 -16.28 18.42
C ASP A 293 22.28 -16.28 19.42
N GLU A 294 22.51 -15.89 20.68
CA GLU A 294 21.52 -15.73 21.73
C GLU A 294 20.52 -14.61 21.41
N ASP A 295 21.01 -13.45 20.91
CA ASP A 295 20.15 -12.36 20.47
C ASP A 295 19.20 -12.84 19.35
N ILE A 296 19.72 -13.60 18.38
CA ILE A 296 18.93 -14.10 17.24
C ILE A 296 17.92 -15.16 17.70
N GLN A 297 18.31 -16.06 18.59
CA GLN A 297 17.40 -17.05 19.17
C GLN A 297 16.27 -16.38 19.96
N TRP A 298 16.58 -15.36 20.74
CA TRP A 298 15.58 -14.58 21.46
C TRP A 298 14.59 -13.90 20.50
N ILE A 299 15.09 -13.27 19.42
CA ILE A 299 14.22 -12.67 18.39
C ILE A 299 13.28 -13.72 17.79
N GLN A 300 13.80 -14.91 17.45
CA GLN A 300 12.99 -16.01 16.94
C GLN A 300 11.91 -16.43 17.95
N GLU A 301 12.25 -16.57 19.23
CA GLU A 301 11.29 -16.91 20.28
C GLU A 301 10.17 -15.87 20.37
N GLN A 302 10.50 -14.58 20.26
CA GLN A 302 9.48 -13.52 20.26
C GLN A 302 8.55 -13.62 19.04
N LEU A 303 9.11 -13.80 17.84
CA LEU A 303 8.32 -13.94 16.62
C LEU A 303 7.44 -15.21 16.64
N ASN A 304 7.90 -16.28 17.28
CA ASN A 304 7.20 -17.55 17.39
C ASN A 304 5.90 -17.47 18.22
N HIS A 305 5.71 -16.42 19.03
CA HIS A 305 4.42 -16.18 19.67
C HIS A 305 3.30 -15.94 18.66
N THR A 306 3.62 -15.37 17.50
CA THR A 306 2.66 -15.14 16.40
C THR A 306 2.85 -16.14 15.26
N TYR A 307 4.09 -16.55 14.99
CA TYR A 307 4.47 -17.43 13.90
C TYR A 307 5.20 -18.69 14.40
N PRO A 308 4.50 -19.66 15.01
CA PRO A 308 5.15 -20.79 15.70
C PRO A 308 6.04 -21.68 14.81
N THR A 309 5.86 -21.61 13.50
CA THR A 309 6.62 -22.39 12.53
C THR A 309 7.93 -21.73 12.12
N TRP A 310 8.14 -20.45 12.44
CA TRP A 310 9.32 -19.71 12.03
C TRP A 310 10.58 -20.20 12.76
N LYS A 311 11.66 -20.29 11.99
CA LYS A 311 12.96 -20.78 12.45
C LYS A 311 14.08 -19.98 11.82
N TRP A 312 15.17 -19.83 12.57
CA TRP A 312 16.38 -19.21 12.07
C TRP A 312 17.07 -20.11 11.02
N ASN A 313 16.95 -19.69 9.77
CA ASN A 313 17.70 -20.25 8.64
C ASN A 313 19.09 -19.59 8.57
N ARG A 314 20.08 -20.21 9.21
CA ARG A 314 21.48 -19.70 9.24
C ARG A 314 22.06 -19.48 7.84
N ALA A 315 21.73 -20.34 6.88
CA ALA A 315 22.26 -20.27 5.53
C ALA A 315 21.67 -19.09 4.74
N ALA A 316 20.37 -18.83 4.90
CA ALA A 316 19.70 -17.71 4.27
C ALA A 316 19.90 -16.38 5.03
N GLY A 317 20.24 -16.43 6.31
CA GLY A 317 20.33 -15.25 7.17
C GLY A 317 18.96 -14.66 7.49
N MET A 318 17.92 -15.50 7.60
CA MET A 318 16.53 -15.09 7.83
C MET A 318 15.90 -15.90 8.96
N ILE A 319 14.83 -15.37 9.56
CA ILE A 319 13.91 -16.13 10.41
C ILE A 319 12.60 -16.26 9.65
N GLU A 320 12.25 -17.48 9.24
CA GLU A 320 11.12 -17.83 8.35
C GLU A 320 10.45 -19.16 8.71
#